data_AF-A0A8S9LK68-F1
#
_entry.id   AF-A0A8S9LK68-F1
#
_cell.length_a   1.000
_cell.length_b   1.000
_cell.length_c   1.000
_cell.angle_alpha   90.00
_cell.angle_beta   90.00
_cell.angle_gamma   90.00
#
_symmetry.space_group_name_H-M   'P 1'
#
loop_
_entity.id
_entity.type
_entity.pdbx_description
1 polymer ?
#
loop_
_entity_poly.entity_id
_entity_poly.type
_entity_poly.pdbx_seq_one_letter_code
_entity_poly.pdbx_strand_id
1 'polypeptide(L)'
;MITGSEFYKVMCAMAPLYFAMFVAYGSVKWWKIFTAEQCSGINRFVSVFAVPILSFHFISQNNPYKMDMMFIIADTLSKVMVFVLLSLWAILFKSGGLDWLITLFSVATLPNTLVMGIPLLQAMYGEYTQNLMVQLVVLQCIIWYTLLLFLFELRAARLLIRTEFPGQAAGAITRIQVDDDVISLDGMDPLRTETETDINGRVRLRIRRSISSVPDSVVSSSLCLTPRASNLSKPIHHFLGTSTFSEYTVVHSGQVAKINPEAPLDKVCIVSCGLSTGLGATLNVAKPKKGQSVAIFGLGAVGLAAAEGARIAGAGRIIGVDLNPKRFEEG
;
A
#
# COMPACT_ATOMS: atom_id res chain seq x y z
N MET A 1 3.88 -29.12 31.28
CA MET A 1 3.66 -30.10 30.19
C MET A 1 2.34 -29.73 29.53
N ILE A 2 2.28 -29.65 28.20
CA ILE A 2 1.05 -29.27 27.49
C ILE A 2 0.01 -30.37 27.71
N THR A 3 -1.17 -29.98 28.18
CA THR A 3 -2.27 -30.89 28.47
C THR A 3 -3.00 -31.27 27.17
N GLY A 4 -3.50 -32.50 27.05
CA GLY A 4 -4.22 -32.93 25.84
C GLY A 4 -5.43 -32.04 25.46
N SER A 5 -6.06 -31.43 26.47
CA SER A 5 -7.13 -30.43 26.28
C SER A 5 -6.63 -29.11 25.69
N GLU A 6 -5.42 -28.67 26.04
CA GLU A 6 -4.80 -27.47 25.48
C GLU A 6 -4.41 -27.70 24.01
N PHE A 7 -3.87 -28.88 23.71
CA PHE A 7 -3.59 -29.29 22.33
C PHE A 7 -4.86 -29.31 21.47
N TYR A 8 -5.95 -29.88 21.99
CA TYR A 8 -7.24 -29.90 21.28
C TYR A 8 -7.76 -28.49 20.96
N LYS A 9 -7.69 -27.56 21.92
CA LYS A 9 -8.11 -26.15 21.72
C LYS A 9 -7.32 -25.48 20.60
N VAL A 10 -6.00 -25.65 20.59
CA VAL A 10 -5.12 -25.10 19.55
C VAL A 10 -5.46 -25.71 18.18
N MET A 11 -5.66 -27.02 18.11
CA MET A 11 -6.03 -27.71 16.87
C MET A 11 -7.39 -27.24 16.34
N CYS A 12 -8.38 -27.05 17.20
CA CYS A 12 -9.69 -26.51 16.79
C CYS A 12 -9.60 -25.09 16.22
N ALA A 13 -8.73 -24.23 16.78
CA ALA A 13 -8.52 -22.87 16.26
C ALA A 13 -7.79 -22.86 14.91
N MET A 14 -6.88 -23.81 14.69
CA MET A 14 -6.06 -23.89 13.48
C MET A 14 -6.74 -24.65 12.33
N ALA A 15 -7.56 -25.65 12.63
CA ALA A 15 -8.17 -26.53 11.63
C ALA A 15 -8.95 -25.80 10.52
N PRO A 16 -9.79 -24.78 10.80
CA PRO A 16 -10.49 -24.05 9.75
C PRO A 16 -9.55 -23.34 8.77
N LEU A 17 -8.43 -22.80 9.28
CA LEU A 17 -7.48 -22.05 8.47
C LEU A 17 -6.67 -22.96 7.55
N TYR A 18 -6.16 -24.07 8.10
CA TYR A 18 -5.46 -25.07 7.30
C TYR A 18 -6.39 -25.77 6.32
N PHE A 19 -7.64 -26.04 6.70
CA PHE A 19 -8.64 -26.59 5.79
C PHE A 19 -8.88 -25.65 4.60
N ALA A 20 -9.10 -24.35 4.85
CA ALA A 20 -9.26 -23.37 3.78
C ALA A 20 -8.03 -23.31 2.86
N MET A 21 -6.83 -23.34 3.44
CA MET A 21 -5.57 -23.35 2.67
C MET A 21 -5.45 -24.62 1.80
N PHE A 22 -5.77 -25.79 2.34
CA PHE A 22 -5.75 -27.06 1.60
C PHE A 22 -6.77 -27.07 0.46
N VAL A 23 -7.98 -26.59 0.71
CA VAL A 23 -9.04 -26.48 -0.31
C VAL A 23 -8.63 -25.50 -1.40
N ALA A 24 -8.07 -24.34 -1.04
CA ALA A 24 -7.56 -23.36 -2.00
C ALA A 24 -6.43 -23.96 -2.87
N TYR A 25 -5.47 -24.64 -2.23
CA TYR A 25 -4.37 -25.30 -2.94
C TYR A 25 -4.86 -26.42 -3.86
N GLY A 26 -5.77 -27.27 -3.37
CA GLY A 26 -6.36 -28.35 -4.14
C GLY A 26 -7.19 -27.84 -5.33
N SER A 27 -7.93 -26.75 -5.12
CA SER A 27 -8.71 -26.07 -6.16
C SER A 27 -7.86 -25.59 -7.33
N VAL A 28 -6.68 -25.03 -7.04
CA VAL A 28 -5.76 -24.53 -8.08
C VAL A 28 -4.93 -25.67 -8.70
N LYS A 29 -4.36 -26.55 -7.87
CA LYS A 29 -3.39 -27.55 -8.35
C LYS A 29 -4.03 -28.81 -8.92
N TRP A 30 -5.05 -29.35 -8.26
CA TRP A 30 -5.63 -30.66 -8.61
C TRP A 30 -6.94 -30.52 -9.37
N TRP A 31 -7.83 -29.64 -8.92
CA TRP A 31 -9.16 -29.49 -9.52
C TRP A 31 -9.22 -28.45 -10.65
N LYS A 32 -8.20 -27.60 -10.81
CA LYS A 32 -8.09 -26.56 -11.85
C LYS A 32 -9.37 -25.72 -12.00
N ILE A 33 -10.08 -25.47 -10.89
CA ILE A 33 -11.34 -24.73 -10.88
C ILE A 33 -11.12 -23.27 -11.26
N PHE A 34 -9.95 -22.73 -10.93
CA PHE A 34 -9.55 -21.36 -11.26
C PHE A 34 -8.48 -21.35 -12.35
N THR A 35 -8.67 -20.47 -13.32
CA THR A 35 -7.66 -20.16 -14.34
C THR A 35 -6.53 -19.29 -13.75
N ALA A 36 -5.38 -19.26 -14.42
CA ALA A 36 -4.24 -18.45 -13.98
C ALA A 36 -4.58 -16.94 -13.89
N GLU A 37 -5.42 -16.44 -14.80
CA GLU A 37 -5.91 -15.07 -14.78
C GLU A 37 -6.81 -14.80 -13.56
N GLN A 38 -7.71 -15.73 -13.24
CA GLN A 38 -8.56 -15.62 -12.04
C GLN A 38 -7.73 -15.67 -10.75
N CYS A 39 -6.72 -16.54 -10.67
CA CYS A 39 -5.80 -16.56 -9.53
C CYS A 39 -5.02 -15.24 -9.40
N SER A 40 -4.56 -14.68 -10.51
CA SER A 40 -3.90 -13.37 -10.54
C SER A 40 -4.86 -12.25 -10.06
N GLY A 41 -6.10 -12.27 -10.55
CA GLY A 41 -7.15 -11.33 -10.13
C GLY A 41 -7.49 -11.43 -8.64
N ILE A 42 -7.62 -12.65 -8.11
CA ILE A 42 -7.85 -12.90 -6.67
C ILE A 42 -6.66 -12.40 -5.85
N ASN A 43 -5.43 -12.72 -6.26
CA ASN A 43 -4.24 -12.26 -5.55
C ASN A 43 -4.13 -10.73 -5.55
N ARG A 44 -4.46 -10.07 -6.66
CA ARG A 44 -4.50 -8.61 -6.75
C ARG A 44 -5.61 -8.00 -5.89
N PHE A 45 -6.79 -8.61 -5.85
CA PHE A 45 -7.86 -8.17 -4.96
C PHE A 45 -7.45 -8.31 -3.48
N VAL A 46 -6.84 -9.44 -3.12
CA VAL A 46 -6.37 -9.67 -1.75
C VAL A 46 -5.29 -8.66 -1.36
N SER A 47 -4.30 -8.41 -2.23
CA SER A 47 -3.20 -7.50 -1.94
C SER A 47 -3.61 -6.03 -1.92
N VAL A 48 -4.52 -5.60 -2.80
CA VAL A 48 -4.91 -4.19 -2.94
C VAL A 48 -6.07 -3.81 -2.02
N PHE A 49 -6.97 -4.75 -1.70
CA PHE A 49 -8.20 -4.45 -0.96
C PHE A 49 -8.27 -5.18 0.38
N ALA A 50 -8.19 -6.52 0.39
CA ALA A 50 -8.44 -7.30 1.60
C ALA A 50 -7.36 -7.09 2.68
N VAL A 51 -6.08 -7.15 2.30
CA VAL A 51 -4.96 -6.96 3.24
C VAL A 51 -4.95 -5.54 3.82
N PRO A 52 -5.04 -4.45 3.04
CA PRO A 52 -5.09 -3.11 3.59
C PRO A 52 -6.28 -2.85 4.52
N ILE A 53 -7.47 -3.38 4.20
CA ILE A 53 -8.65 -3.25 5.05
C ILE A 53 -8.48 -4.02 6.36
N LEU A 54 -7.99 -5.25 6.28
CA LEU A 54 -7.74 -6.08 7.47
C LEU A 54 -6.68 -5.43 8.36
N SER A 55 -5.57 -4.96 7.77
CA SER A 55 -4.54 -4.20 8.46
C SER A 55 -5.11 -2.94 9.11
N PHE A 56 -5.93 -2.15 8.38
CA PHE A 56 -6.57 -0.97 8.93
C PHE A 56 -7.49 -1.30 10.10
N HIS A 57 -8.30 -2.35 10.00
CA HIS A 57 -9.17 -2.80 11.08
C HIS A 57 -8.37 -3.11 12.34
N PHE A 58 -7.29 -3.88 12.23
CA PHE A 58 -6.44 -4.21 13.37
C PHE A 58 -5.70 -2.98 13.94
N ILE A 59 -5.16 -2.13 13.07
CA ILE A 59 -4.50 -0.89 13.50
C ILE A 59 -5.49 0.04 14.22
N SER A 60 -6.72 0.15 13.74
CA SER A 60 -7.76 1.01 14.33
C SER A 60 -8.22 0.58 15.72
N GLN A 61 -8.06 -0.70 16.05
CA GLN A 61 -8.35 -1.23 17.38
C GLN A 61 -7.17 -1.04 18.36
N ASN A 62 -6.01 -0.62 17.86
CA ASN A 62 -4.83 -0.41 18.68
C ASN A 62 -4.81 1.00 19.29
N ASN A 63 -4.58 1.08 20.60
CA ASN A 63 -4.31 2.36 21.26
C ASN A 63 -2.79 2.56 21.38
N PRO A 64 -2.19 3.49 20.62
CA PRO A 64 -0.74 3.70 20.61
C PRO A 64 -0.18 4.15 21.98
N TYR A 65 -1.01 4.74 22.84
CA TYR A 65 -0.60 5.21 24.17
C TYR A 65 -0.61 4.12 25.25
N LYS A 66 -1.14 2.93 24.95
CA LYS A 66 -1.17 1.78 25.87
C LYS A 66 -0.37 0.59 25.33
N MET A 67 0.59 0.83 24.44
CA MET A 67 1.42 -0.24 23.89
C MET A 67 2.47 -0.71 24.88
N ASP A 68 2.76 -2.01 24.87
CA ASP A 68 3.83 -2.57 25.68
C ASP A 68 5.18 -2.26 25.02
N MET A 69 5.86 -1.25 25.57
CA MET A 69 7.12 -0.76 25.02
C MET A 69 8.25 -1.79 25.12
N MET A 70 8.24 -2.65 26.14
CA MET A 70 9.27 -3.68 26.29
C MET A 70 9.13 -4.74 25.21
N PHE A 71 7.89 -5.13 24.90
CA PHE A 71 7.61 -6.07 23.82
C PHE A 71 7.98 -5.50 22.44
N ILE A 72 7.66 -4.23 22.18
CA ILE A 72 8.03 -3.54 20.92
C ILE A 72 9.55 -3.48 20.75
N ILE A 73 10.28 -3.11 21.80
CA ILE A 73 11.74 -3.01 21.75
C ILE A 73 12.34 -4.40 21.51
N ALA A 74 11.82 -5.44 22.15
CA ALA A 74 12.29 -6.81 21.95
C ALA A 74 12.09 -7.30 20.50
N ASP A 75 10.92 -7.08 19.91
CA ASP A 75 10.66 -7.40 18.49
C ASP A 75 11.59 -6.61 17.56
N THR A 76 11.75 -5.31 17.82
CA THR A 76 12.61 -4.43 17.03
C THR A 76 14.06 -4.90 17.07
N LEU A 77 14.59 -5.15 18.27
CA LEU A 77 15.96 -5.62 18.47
C LEU A 77 16.20 -6.97 17.80
N SER A 78 15.25 -7.90 17.94
CA SER A 78 15.30 -9.21 17.29
C SER A 78 15.40 -9.09 15.76
N LYS A 79 14.56 -8.26 15.15
CA LYS A 79 14.55 -8.06 13.69
C LYS A 79 15.79 -7.33 13.19
N VAL A 80 16.30 -6.33 13.92
CA VAL A 80 17.59 -5.69 13.62
C VAL A 80 18.71 -6.73 13.66
N MET A 81 18.75 -7.56 14.70
CA MET A 81 19.77 -8.60 14.84
C MET A 81 19.72 -9.61 13.69
N VAL A 82 18.52 -10.09 13.32
CA VAL A 82 18.33 -10.98 12.16
C VAL A 82 18.82 -10.31 10.88
N PHE A 83 18.47 -9.04 10.64
CA PHE A 83 18.90 -8.31 9.46
C PHE A 83 20.43 -8.17 9.39
N VAL A 84 21.08 -7.81 10.50
CA VAL A 84 22.54 -7.69 10.59
C VAL A 84 23.22 -9.03 10.34
N LEU A 85 22.74 -10.11 10.96
CA LEU A 85 23.29 -11.45 10.76
C LEU A 85 23.15 -11.92 9.32
N LEU A 86 21.98 -11.71 8.70
CA LEU A 86 21.77 -12.05 7.29
C LEU A 86 22.64 -11.20 6.36
N SER A 87 22.84 -9.92 6.68
CA SER A 87 23.72 -9.02 5.93
C SER A 87 25.18 -9.46 6.01
N LEU A 88 25.66 -9.80 7.22
CA LEU A 88 26.99 -10.35 7.42
C LEU A 88 27.15 -11.68 6.69
N TRP A 89 26.16 -12.56 6.76
CA TRP A 89 26.17 -13.84 6.04
C TRP A 89 26.22 -13.64 4.51
N ALA A 90 25.46 -12.68 3.98
CA ALA A 90 25.47 -12.34 2.56
C ALA A 90 26.81 -11.75 2.09
N ILE A 91 27.53 -11.04 2.96
CA ILE A 91 28.86 -10.49 2.64
C ILE A 91 29.96 -11.54 2.78
N LEU A 92 29.87 -12.41 3.79
CA LEU A 92 30.94 -13.35 4.15
C LEU A 92 30.91 -14.65 3.33
N PHE A 93 29.74 -15.10 2.88
CA PHE A 93 29.60 -16.37 2.16
C PHE A 93 29.24 -16.15 0.69
N LYS A 94 29.98 -16.80 -0.22
CA LYS A 94 29.70 -16.77 -1.67
C LYS A 94 28.29 -17.28 -2.06
N SER A 95 27.66 -18.09 -1.21
CA SER A 95 26.28 -18.58 -1.39
C SER A 95 25.22 -17.61 -0.89
N GLY A 96 25.60 -16.60 -0.10
CA GLY A 96 24.70 -15.60 0.46
C GLY A 96 24.45 -14.48 -0.53
N GLY A 97 23.45 -14.66 -1.40
CA GLY A 97 23.02 -13.61 -2.32
C GLY A 97 22.08 -12.60 -1.65
N LEU A 98 21.99 -11.39 -2.23
CA LEU A 98 20.97 -10.39 -1.88
C LEU A 98 19.55 -11.00 -1.93
N ASP A 99 19.31 -11.90 -2.89
CA ASP A 99 18.06 -12.66 -3.03
C ASP A 99 17.75 -13.54 -1.82
N TRP A 100 18.76 -14.20 -1.24
CA TRP A 100 18.59 -15.04 -0.05
C TRP A 100 18.36 -14.21 1.20
N LEU A 101 19.06 -13.08 1.33
CA LEU A 101 18.83 -12.12 2.42
C LEU A 101 17.38 -11.62 2.39
N ILE A 102 16.90 -11.17 1.23
CA ILE A 102 15.52 -10.69 1.08
C ILE A 102 14.53 -11.82 1.40
N THR A 103 14.78 -13.02 0.90
CA THR A 103 13.87 -14.16 1.11
C THR A 103 13.78 -14.54 2.60
N LEU A 104 14.92 -14.72 3.28
CA LEU A 104 14.92 -15.07 4.71
C LEU A 104 14.36 -13.93 5.57
N PHE A 105 14.72 -12.69 5.25
CA PHE A 105 14.21 -11.53 5.98
C PHE A 105 12.70 -11.36 5.78
N SER A 106 12.20 -11.58 4.57
CA SER A 106 10.77 -11.63 4.26
C SER A 106 10.07 -12.70 5.09
N VAL A 107 10.58 -13.94 5.11
CA VAL A 107 9.98 -15.02 5.92
C VAL A 107 9.91 -14.67 7.40
N ALA A 108 10.92 -13.98 7.94
CA ALA A 108 10.94 -13.50 9.33
C ALA A 108 9.98 -12.33 9.60
N THR A 109 9.56 -11.59 8.56
CA THR A 109 8.77 -10.35 8.68
C THR A 109 7.40 -10.41 8.00
N LEU A 110 6.99 -11.53 7.39
CA LEU A 110 5.73 -11.61 6.64
C LEU A 110 4.49 -11.72 7.55
N PRO A 111 3.29 -11.36 7.04
CA PRO A 111 2.02 -11.29 7.79
C PRO A 111 1.44 -12.65 8.20
N ASN A 112 2.23 -13.73 8.16
CA ASN A 112 1.79 -15.04 8.65
C ASN A 112 1.32 -14.93 10.12
N THR A 113 1.90 -14.00 10.89
CA THR A 113 1.49 -13.71 12.27
C THR A 113 0.10 -13.07 12.39
N LEU A 114 -0.37 -12.36 11.36
CA LEU A 114 -1.68 -11.73 11.33
C LEU A 114 -2.80 -12.78 11.15
N VAL A 115 -2.61 -13.66 10.18
CA VAL A 115 -3.65 -14.60 9.73
C VAL A 115 -3.64 -15.89 10.55
N MET A 116 -2.45 -16.42 10.87
CA MET A 116 -2.29 -17.62 11.70
C MET A 116 -1.94 -17.30 13.15
N GLY A 117 -1.15 -16.25 13.40
CA GLY A 117 -0.58 -16.00 14.72
C GLY A 117 -1.62 -15.53 15.75
N ILE A 118 -2.62 -14.72 15.36
CA ILE A 118 -3.65 -14.26 16.29
C ILE A 118 -4.49 -15.44 16.83
N PRO A 119 -5.12 -16.30 15.99
CA PRO A 119 -5.91 -17.43 16.50
C PRO A 119 -5.07 -18.45 17.27
N LEU A 120 -3.82 -18.68 16.85
CA LEU A 120 -2.90 -19.61 17.51
C LEU A 120 -2.54 -19.13 18.92
N LEU A 121 -2.06 -17.88 19.04
CA LEU A 121 -1.64 -17.34 20.32
C LEU A 121 -2.81 -17.08 21.26
N GLN A 122 -3.98 -16.73 20.73
CA GLN A 122 -5.20 -16.64 21.53
C GLN A 122 -5.56 -18.01 22.14
N ALA A 123 -5.44 -19.09 21.37
CA ALA A 123 -5.70 -20.44 21.89
C ALA A 123 -4.65 -20.92 22.91
N MET A 124 -3.38 -20.48 22.76
CA MET A 124 -2.28 -20.91 23.65
C MET A 124 -2.13 -20.08 24.93
N TYR A 125 -2.31 -18.76 24.83
CA TYR A 125 -1.95 -17.80 25.89
C TYR A 125 -3.10 -16.86 26.28
N GLY A 126 -4.26 -16.98 25.64
CA GLY A 126 -5.46 -16.21 25.94
C GLY A 126 -5.54 -14.87 25.22
N GLU A 127 -6.56 -14.08 25.55
CA GLU A 127 -6.93 -12.84 24.83
C GLU A 127 -5.89 -11.72 24.97
N TYR A 128 -5.08 -11.71 26.03
CA TYR A 128 -4.03 -10.69 26.20
C TYR A 128 -3.03 -10.68 25.02
N THR A 129 -2.71 -11.86 24.51
CA THR A 129 -1.76 -12.07 23.40
C THR A 129 -2.26 -11.54 22.07
N GLN A 130 -3.58 -11.42 21.89
CA GLN A 130 -4.16 -10.79 20.69
C GLN A 130 -3.76 -9.31 20.63
N ASN A 131 -3.86 -8.59 21.75
CA ASN A 131 -3.49 -7.18 21.80
C ASN A 131 -1.99 -6.95 21.53
N LEU A 132 -1.13 -7.83 22.07
CA LEU A 132 0.30 -7.81 21.78
C LEU A 132 0.58 -8.08 20.29
N MET A 133 -0.14 -9.02 19.68
CA MET A 133 0.05 -9.34 18.28
C MET A 133 -0.37 -8.19 17.36
N VAL A 134 -1.48 -7.52 17.66
CA VAL A 134 -1.93 -6.33 16.93
C VAL A 134 -0.88 -5.22 17.01
N GLN A 135 -0.24 -5.02 18.17
CA GLN A 135 0.85 -4.06 18.35
C GLN A 135 2.06 -4.38 17.45
N LEU A 136 2.46 -5.64 17.39
CA LEU A 136 3.57 -6.11 16.55
C LEU A 136 3.27 -5.89 15.05
N VAL A 137 2.05 -6.15 14.63
CA VAL A 137 1.60 -5.98 13.24
C VAL A 137 1.67 -4.51 12.79
N VAL A 138 1.26 -3.57 13.65
CA VAL A 138 1.35 -2.13 13.36
C VAL A 138 2.81 -1.74 13.06
N LEU A 139 3.74 -2.14 13.94
CA LEU A 139 5.16 -1.86 13.79
C LEU A 139 5.74 -2.52 12.52
N GLN A 140 5.30 -3.74 12.22
CA GLN A 140 5.68 -4.50 11.03
C GLN A 140 5.25 -3.80 9.74
N CYS A 141 4.04 -3.26 9.70
CA CYS A 141 3.55 -2.51 8.55
C CYS A 141 4.29 -1.18 8.35
N ILE A 142 4.66 -0.47 9.42
CA ILE A 142 5.27 0.86 9.31
C ILE A 142 6.77 0.76 8.97
N ILE A 143 7.52 -0.04 9.72
CA ILE A 143 8.98 -0.06 9.65
C ILE A 143 9.44 -1.16 8.69
N TRP A 144 9.04 -2.40 9.00
CA TRP A 144 9.65 -3.58 8.39
C TRP A 144 9.19 -3.81 6.95
N TYR A 145 7.94 -3.51 6.64
CA TYR A 145 7.43 -3.57 5.26
C TYR A 145 8.03 -2.49 4.37
N THR A 146 8.18 -1.28 4.88
CA THR A 146 8.84 -0.20 4.14
C THR A 146 10.28 -0.59 3.79
N LEU A 147 11.01 -1.18 4.74
CA LEU A 147 12.35 -1.70 4.51
C LEU A 147 12.35 -2.86 3.49
N LEU A 148 11.40 -3.79 3.59
CA LEU A 148 11.29 -4.94 2.68
C LEU A 148 10.97 -4.48 1.25
N LEU A 149 10.06 -3.52 1.07
CA LEU A 149 9.75 -2.90 -0.22
C LEU A 149 10.99 -2.25 -0.82
N PHE A 150 11.73 -1.48 -0.02
CA PHE A 150 12.99 -0.89 -0.46
C PHE A 150 14.00 -1.95 -0.92
N LEU A 151 14.13 -3.06 -0.20
CA LEU A 151 15.03 -4.15 -0.60
C LEU A 151 14.57 -4.84 -1.90
N PHE A 152 13.26 -5.00 -2.11
CA PHE A 152 12.72 -5.53 -3.36
C PHE A 152 13.00 -4.60 -4.55
N GLU A 153 12.84 -3.29 -4.38
CA GLU A 153 13.21 -2.29 -5.39
C GLU A 153 14.71 -2.31 -5.69
N LEU A 154 15.54 -2.42 -4.65
CA LEU A 154 16.99 -2.57 -4.79
C LEU A 154 17.36 -3.83 -5.59
N ARG A 155 16.65 -4.94 -5.35
CA ARG A 155 16.81 -6.18 -6.11
C ARG A 155 16.42 -6.01 -7.58
N ALA A 156 15.27 -5.39 -7.85
CA ALA A 156 14.78 -5.13 -9.21
C ALA A 156 15.78 -4.27 -9.98
N ALA A 157 16.28 -3.19 -9.37
CA ALA A 157 17.31 -2.32 -9.94
C ALA A 157 18.61 -3.08 -10.23
N ARG A 158 19.09 -3.92 -9.30
CA ARG A 158 20.28 -4.77 -9.50
C ARG A 158 20.11 -5.77 -10.64
N LEU A 159 18.92 -6.37 -10.77
CA LEU A 159 18.62 -7.33 -11.83
C LEU A 159 18.59 -6.64 -13.20
N LEU A 160 17.97 -5.46 -13.29
CA LEU A 160 17.90 -4.65 -14.51
C LEU A 160 19.31 -4.24 -14.98
N ILE A 161 20.17 -3.78 -14.07
CA ILE A 161 21.57 -3.46 -14.39
C ILE A 161 22.32 -4.70 -14.91
N ARG A 162 22.08 -5.88 -14.31
CA ARG A 162 22.76 -7.12 -14.73
C ARG A 162 22.28 -7.65 -16.08
N THR A 163 21.02 -7.41 -16.43
CA THR A 163 20.41 -7.87 -17.69
C THR A 163 20.73 -6.93 -18.86
N GLU A 164 20.70 -5.62 -18.63
CA GLU A 164 21.07 -4.60 -19.63
C GLU A 164 22.60 -4.53 -19.87
N PHE A 165 23.43 -4.85 -18.87
CA PHE A 165 24.89 -4.78 -18.99
C PHE A 165 25.61 -6.10 -18.62
N PRO A 166 25.53 -7.14 -19.46
CA PRO A 166 26.21 -8.41 -19.21
C PRO A 166 27.73 -8.32 -19.45
N GLY A 167 28.55 -8.79 -18.50
CA GLY A 167 30.01 -8.96 -18.65
C GLY A 167 30.88 -8.00 -17.81
N GLN A 168 32.17 -7.89 -18.14
CA GLN A 168 33.15 -7.00 -17.46
C GLN A 168 32.77 -5.51 -17.53
N ALA A 169 31.82 -5.14 -18.38
CA ALA A 169 31.29 -3.78 -18.51
C ALA A 169 30.71 -3.26 -17.18
N ALA A 170 30.03 -4.09 -16.39
CA ALA A 170 29.41 -3.68 -15.12
C ALA A 170 30.43 -3.20 -14.06
N GLY A 171 31.68 -3.66 -14.13
CA GLY A 171 32.78 -3.19 -13.27
C GLY A 171 33.55 -1.99 -13.83
N ALA A 172 33.38 -1.67 -15.12
CA ALA A 172 33.99 -0.51 -15.80
C ALA A 172 33.13 0.75 -15.73
N ILE A 173 31.87 0.62 -15.29
CA ILE A 173 30.94 1.74 -15.07
C ILE A 173 31.45 2.58 -13.91
N THR A 174 32.21 3.61 -14.23
CA THR A 174 32.79 4.52 -13.23
C THR A 174 31.75 5.52 -12.71
N ARG A 175 30.69 5.78 -13.48
CA ARG A 175 29.63 6.73 -13.13
C ARG A 175 28.37 6.46 -13.96
N ILE A 176 27.24 6.25 -13.29
CA ILE A 176 25.91 6.21 -13.91
C ILE A 176 25.32 7.60 -13.69
N GLN A 177 24.96 8.28 -14.78
CA GLN A 177 24.29 9.58 -14.72
C GLN A 177 22.94 9.43 -15.40
N VAL A 178 21.90 9.47 -14.57
CA VAL A 178 20.51 9.48 -15.00
C VAL A 178 20.14 10.94 -15.21
N ASP A 179 19.72 11.31 -16.42
CA ASP A 179 19.18 12.64 -16.66
C ASP A 179 17.89 12.79 -15.83
N ASP A 180 17.70 13.94 -15.18
CA ASP A 180 16.72 14.12 -14.11
C ASP A 180 15.25 13.87 -14.54
N ASP A 181 14.99 13.83 -15.83
CA ASP A 181 13.72 13.63 -16.52
C ASP A 181 13.35 12.14 -16.74
N VAL A 182 14.18 11.19 -16.28
CA VAL A 182 13.89 9.75 -16.32
C VAL A 182 13.23 9.30 -15.01
N ILE A 183 11.90 9.15 -15.03
CA ILE A 183 11.17 8.49 -13.95
C ILE A 183 10.94 7.03 -14.33
N SER A 184 11.37 6.13 -13.45
CA SER A 184 11.03 4.72 -13.51
C SER A 184 9.52 4.55 -13.25
N LEU A 185 8.76 4.19 -14.28
CA LEU A 185 7.36 3.78 -14.16
C LEU A 185 7.09 2.55 -15.05
N ASP A 186 6.80 1.44 -14.39
CA ASP A 186 6.04 0.26 -14.82
C ASP A 186 6.33 -0.42 -16.17
N GLY A 187 7.48 -0.15 -16.81
CA GLY A 187 7.93 -0.93 -17.97
C GLY A 187 7.10 -0.74 -19.24
N MET A 188 6.35 0.36 -19.35
CA MET A 188 5.46 0.62 -20.48
C MET A 188 6.04 1.54 -21.57
N ASP A 189 7.14 2.25 -21.31
CA ASP A 189 7.84 3.09 -22.30
C ASP A 189 9.31 2.61 -22.50
N PRO A 190 9.81 2.43 -23.74
CA PRO A 190 11.19 2.02 -23.96
C PRO A 190 12.18 3.16 -23.68
N LEU A 191 13.09 2.93 -22.74
CA LEU A 191 14.23 3.81 -22.44
C LEU A 191 15.30 3.69 -23.52
N ARG A 192 15.97 4.80 -23.89
CA ARG A 192 17.18 4.75 -24.73
C ARG A 192 18.43 4.93 -23.87
N THR A 193 19.38 4.03 -24.07
CA THR A 193 20.71 4.06 -23.44
C THR A 193 21.72 4.53 -24.48
N GLU A 194 22.37 5.66 -24.21
CA GLU A 194 23.50 6.15 -24.99
C GLU A 194 24.80 5.78 -24.26
N THR A 195 25.70 5.13 -25.00
CA THR A 195 27.01 4.69 -24.50
C THR A 195 28.10 5.57 -25.14
N GLU A 196 28.74 6.43 -24.33
CA GLU A 196 29.93 7.16 -24.75
C GLU A 196 31.17 6.48 -24.16
N THR A 197 32.14 6.16 -25.01
CA THR A 197 33.41 5.57 -24.55
C THR A 197 34.48 6.66 -24.55
N ASP A 198 35.04 6.97 -23.37
CA ASP A 198 36.12 7.94 -23.23
C ASP A 198 37.44 7.37 -23.78
N ILE A 199 38.39 8.25 -24.13
CA ILE A 199 39.71 7.93 -24.71
C ILE A 199 40.55 6.97 -23.86
N ASN A 200 40.20 6.80 -22.59
CA ASN A 200 40.84 5.88 -21.65
C ASN A 200 40.11 4.52 -21.50
N GLY A 201 39.16 4.21 -22.41
CA GLY A 201 38.40 2.94 -22.39
C GLY A 201 37.34 2.85 -21.29
N ARG A 202 36.96 3.97 -20.66
CA ARG A 202 35.87 4.02 -19.67
C ARG A 202 34.55 4.31 -20.36
N VAL A 203 33.51 3.58 -19.97
CA VAL A 203 32.17 3.69 -20.55
C VAL A 203 31.32 4.62 -19.68
N ARG A 204 30.83 5.70 -20.27
CA ARG A 204 29.83 6.60 -19.69
C ARG A 204 28.47 6.23 -20.28
N LEU A 205 27.53 5.94 -19.39
CA LEU A 205 26.16 5.55 -19.74
C LEU A 205 25.23 6.72 -19.43
N ARG A 206 24.52 7.22 -20.45
CA ARG A 206 23.47 8.24 -20.29
C ARG A 206 22.11 7.62 -20.64
N ILE A 207 21.18 7.66 -19.71
CA ILE A 207 19.82 7.13 -19.88
C ILE A 207 18.88 8.32 -20.12
N ARG A 208 18.11 8.29 -21.22
CA ARG A 208 17.16 9.35 -21.60
C ARG A 208 15.78 8.82 -21.95
N ARG A 209 14.74 9.65 -21.75
CA ARG A 209 13.36 9.39 -22.18
C ARG A 209 13.17 9.68 -23.67
N SER A 210 12.46 8.82 -24.38
CA SER A 210 12.09 9.02 -25.79
C SER A 210 10.97 10.07 -25.90
N ILE A 211 11.25 11.17 -26.61
CA ILE A 211 10.23 12.13 -27.07
C ILE A 211 10.33 12.18 -28.59
N SER A 212 9.82 11.16 -29.29
CA SER A 212 9.60 11.26 -30.74
C SER A 212 8.39 10.42 -31.15
N SER A 213 7.31 11.12 -31.45
CA SER A 213 6.13 10.76 -32.24
C SER A 213 6.19 9.46 -33.08
N VAL A 214 5.33 8.48 -32.75
CA VAL A 214 4.70 7.53 -33.69
C VAL A 214 3.29 7.20 -33.15
N PRO A 215 2.23 7.12 -34.00
CA PRO A 215 0.85 6.89 -33.57
C PRO A 215 0.44 5.40 -33.59
N ASP A 216 -0.66 5.11 -32.87
CA ASP A 216 -1.50 3.89 -32.87
C ASP A 216 -0.89 2.60 -32.27
N SER A 217 -1.57 1.77 -31.46
CA SER A 217 -2.96 1.70 -30.99
C SER A 217 -3.08 0.62 -29.89
N VAL A 218 -4.20 0.61 -29.17
CA VAL A 218 -4.74 -0.44 -28.27
C VAL A 218 -4.42 -0.35 -26.76
N VAL A 219 -5.18 0.53 -26.10
CA VAL A 219 -5.90 0.38 -24.81
C VAL A 219 -5.47 -0.76 -23.86
N SER A 220 -5.00 -0.41 -22.64
CA SER A 220 -5.64 -0.84 -21.38
C SER A 220 -5.13 -0.12 -20.11
N SER A 221 -6.08 0.58 -19.46
CA SER A 221 -6.20 0.97 -18.04
C SER A 221 -5.18 1.94 -17.41
N SER A 222 -5.42 3.26 -17.40
CA SER A 222 -6.33 4.05 -16.52
C SER A 222 -5.80 4.30 -15.10
N LEU A 223 -4.85 5.23 -14.97
CA LEU A 223 -4.66 6.19 -13.85
C LEU A 223 -3.31 6.94 -13.92
N CYS A 224 -2.41 6.56 -14.83
CA CYS A 224 -1.09 7.17 -14.91
C CYS A 224 -1.10 8.47 -15.74
N LEU A 225 -1.29 9.61 -15.08
CA LEU A 225 -0.89 10.90 -15.63
C LEU A 225 0.65 10.96 -15.60
N THR A 226 1.26 11.20 -16.75
CA THR A 226 2.72 11.38 -16.82
C THR A 226 3.13 12.62 -16.01
N PRO A 227 4.12 12.50 -15.12
CA PRO A 227 4.60 13.63 -14.33
C PRO A 227 5.10 14.78 -15.21
N ARG A 228 4.77 16.01 -14.82
CA ARG A 228 5.14 17.22 -15.57
C ARG A 228 6.63 17.52 -15.38
N ALA A 229 7.34 17.78 -16.49
CA ALA A 229 8.68 18.34 -16.45
C ALA A 229 8.63 19.74 -15.81
N SER A 230 9.35 19.92 -14.71
CA SER A 230 9.47 21.20 -14.02
C SER A 230 10.75 21.92 -14.48
N ASN A 231 10.77 23.25 -14.40
CA ASN A 231 11.97 24.05 -14.65
C ASN A 231 13.01 23.91 -13.50
N LEU A 232 12.62 23.25 -12.40
CA LEU A 232 13.49 22.90 -11.27
C LEU A 232 13.91 21.44 -11.39
N SER A 233 14.70 21.10 -12.40
CA SER A 233 15.54 19.90 -12.56
C SER A 233 15.04 18.55 -12.04
N LYS A 234 13.77 18.34 -11.69
CA LYS A 234 13.19 17.10 -11.16
C LYS A 234 11.69 17.10 -11.44
N PRO A 235 11.17 16.00 -11.97
CA PRO A 235 9.75 15.85 -12.22
C PRO A 235 8.96 15.76 -10.91
N ILE A 236 7.79 16.40 -10.90
CA ILE A 236 6.88 16.42 -9.75
C ILE A 236 5.71 15.49 -10.04
N HIS A 237 5.45 14.55 -9.11
CA HIS A 237 4.36 13.60 -9.25
C HIS A 237 2.99 14.27 -9.08
N HIS A 238 2.00 13.78 -9.82
CA HIS A 238 0.62 14.17 -9.64
C HIS A 238 0.02 13.48 -8.40
N PHE A 239 -0.76 14.22 -7.61
CA PHE A 239 -1.54 13.68 -6.51
C PHE A 239 -3.00 13.46 -6.95
N LEU A 240 -3.48 12.22 -6.77
CA LEU A 240 -4.85 11.76 -7.10
C LEU A 240 -5.34 12.14 -8.51
N GLY A 241 -4.42 12.36 -9.46
CA GLY A 241 -4.75 12.79 -10.82
C GLY A 241 -5.32 14.21 -10.94
N THR A 242 -5.29 15.03 -9.88
CA THR A 242 -5.86 16.40 -9.89
C THR A 242 -4.82 17.47 -9.56
N SER A 243 -3.98 17.26 -8.54
CA SER A 243 -2.87 18.15 -8.17
C SER A 243 -3.26 19.64 -8.08
N THR A 244 -4.31 19.94 -7.32
CA THR A 244 -4.97 21.25 -7.30
C THR A 244 -4.22 22.35 -6.54
N PHE A 245 -3.07 22.05 -5.93
CA PHE A 245 -2.22 23.04 -5.24
C PHE A 245 -1.22 23.72 -6.19
N SER A 246 -1.61 23.91 -7.43
CA SER A 246 -0.87 24.61 -8.49
C SER A 246 -1.85 25.52 -9.23
N GLU A 247 -1.40 26.70 -9.63
CA GLU A 247 -2.23 27.67 -10.40
C GLU A 247 -2.74 27.07 -11.71
N TYR A 248 -1.96 26.15 -12.30
CA TYR A 248 -2.33 25.38 -13.48
C TYR A 248 -2.10 23.89 -13.25
N THR A 249 -3.05 23.07 -13.68
CA THR A 249 -2.96 21.60 -13.64
C THR A 249 -3.42 20.99 -14.96
N VAL A 250 -2.91 19.80 -15.26
CA VAL A 250 -3.32 18.99 -16.41
C VAL A 250 -3.95 17.73 -15.86
N VAL A 251 -5.14 17.41 -16.35
CA VAL A 251 -5.97 16.31 -15.85
C VAL A 251 -6.56 15.55 -17.03
N HIS A 252 -6.84 14.27 -16.82
CA HIS A 252 -7.48 13.46 -17.86
C HIS A 252 -8.91 13.97 -18.11
N SER A 253 -9.40 13.92 -19.35
CA SER A 253 -10.74 14.42 -19.71
C SER A 253 -11.86 13.72 -18.92
N GLY A 254 -11.70 12.43 -18.62
CA GLY A 254 -12.61 11.66 -17.76
C GLY A 254 -12.59 12.02 -16.27
N GLN A 255 -11.67 12.89 -15.82
CA GLN A 255 -11.56 13.38 -14.44
C GLN A 255 -12.07 14.83 -14.30
N VAL A 256 -12.61 15.42 -15.37
CA VAL A 256 -13.16 16.78 -15.38
C VAL A 256 -14.67 16.71 -15.55
N ALA A 257 -15.38 17.39 -14.66
CA ALA A 257 -16.81 17.65 -14.81
C ALA A 257 -17.03 19.13 -15.12
N LYS A 258 -17.70 19.41 -16.24
CA LYS A 258 -18.12 20.78 -16.58
C LYS A 258 -19.26 21.20 -15.65
N ILE A 259 -19.12 22.34 -14.99
CA ILE A 259 -20.12 22.93 -14.10
C ILE A 259 -20.71 24.21 -14.70
N ASN A 260 -21.76 24.75 -14.06
CA ASN A 260 -22.37 26.02 -14.47
C ASN A 260 -21.32 27.17 -14.38
N PRO A 261 -21.09 27.95 -15.45
CA PRO A 261 -20.15 29.07 -15.43
C PRO A 261 -20.51 30.18 -14.44
N GLU A 262 -21.78 30.29 -14.03
CA GLU A 262 -22.23 31.27 -13.02
C GLU A 262 -21.99 30.79 -11.57
N ALA A 263 -21.53 29.55 -11.38
CA ALA A 263 -21.33 29.01 -10.05
C ALA A 263 -20.11 29.66 -9.35
N PRO A 264 -20.24 30.07 -8.09
CA PRO A 264 -19.13 30.65 -7.33
C PRO A 264 -18.05 29.60 -7.04
N LEU A 265 -16.91 29.68 -7.75
CA LEU A 265 -15.82 28.70 -7.73
C LEU A 265 -15.18 28.51 -6.35
N ASP A 266 -15.16 29.58 -5.55
CA ASP A 266 -14.68 29.60 -4.16
C ASP A 266 -15.53 28.71 -3.23
N LYS A 267 -16.80 28.49 -3.57
CA LYS A 267 -17.73 27.66 -2.78
C LYS A 267 -17.88 26.26 -3.36
N VAL A 268 -18.00 26.13 -4.68
CA VAL A 268 -18.26 24.82 -5.30
C VAL A 268 -17.06 23.89 -5.28
N CYS A 269 -15.85 24.38 -4.99
CA CYS A 269 -14.66 23.55 -4.86
C CYS A 269 -14.83 22.41 -3.83
N ILE A 270 -15.61 22.63 -2.76
CA ILE A 270 -15.86 21.64 -1.71
C ILE A 270 -16.73 20.46 -2.19
N VAL A 271 -17.50 20.65 -3.27
CA VAL A 271 -18.35 19.63 -3.89
C VAL A 271 -17.50 18.50 -4.47
N SER A 272 -16.27 18.78 -4.89
CA SER A 272 -15.39 17.79 -5.53
C SER A 272 -14.91 16.67 -4.60
N CYS A 273 -14.98 16.87 -3.28
CA CYS A 273 -14.48 15.90 -2.31
C CYS A 273 -15.38 15.82 -1.07
N GLY A 274 -15.14 16.66 -0.05
CA GLY A 274 -15.70 16.43 1.27
C GLY A 274 -17.23 16.45 1.34
N LEU A 275 -17.86 17.40 0.63
CA LEU A 275 -19.32 17.56 0.64
C LEU A 275 -20.02 16.40 -0.08
N SER A 276 -19.58 16.06 -1.29
CA SER A 276 -20.16 14.95 -2.06
C SER A 276 -19.92 13.59 -1.40
N THR A 277 -18.77 13.40 -0.75
CA THR A 277 -18.45 12.17 -0.01
C THR A 277 -19.40 11.97 1.17
N GLY A 278 -19.61 12.99 2.00
CA GLY A 278 -20.51 12.90 3.16
C GLY A 278 -21.98 12.71 2.75
N LEU A 279 -22.46 13.50 1.80
CA LEU A 279 -23.83 13.37 1.27
C LEU A 279 -24.03 12.00 0.60
N GLY A 280 -23.08 11.57 -0.24
CA GLY A 280 -23.13 10.28 -0.91
C GLY A 280 -23.09 9.10 0.06
N ALA A 281 -22.31 9.20 1.14
CA ALA A 281 -22.23 8.16 2.16
C ALA A 281 -23.59 7.90 2.82
N THR A 282 -24.43 8.92 2.99
CA THR A 282 -25.76 8.76 3.60
C THR A 282 -26.85 8.49 2.57
N LEU A 283 -26.90 9.23 1.47
CA LEU A 283 -27.96 9.13 0.46
C LEU A 283 -27.79 7.95 -0.49
N ASN A 284 -26.55 7.59 -0.83
CA ASN A 284 -26.27 6.54 -1.82
C ASN A 284 -25.79 5.24 -1.20
N VAL A 285 -25.10 5.28 -0.06
CA VAL A 285 -24.53 4.08 0.57
C VAL A 285 -25.38 3.62 1.75
N ALA A 286 -25.48 4.40 2.83
CA ALA A 286 -26.13 3.99 4.06
C ALA A 286 -27.66 3.91 3.96
N LYS A 287 -28.30 4.84 3.23
CA LYS A 287 -29.74 4.91 2.97
C LYS A 287 -30.60 4.64 4.22
N PRO A 288 -30.44 5.44 5.29
CA PRO A 288 -31.22 5.25 6.51
C PRO A 288 -32.71 5.37 6.20
N LYS A 289 -33.53 4.52 6.82
CA LYS A 289 -34.99 4.63 6.69
C LYS A 289 -35.47 5.87 7.44
N LYS A 290 -36.56 6.47 6.93
CA LYS A 290 -37.21 7.61 7.57
C LYS A 290 -37.50 7.30 9.04
N GLY A 291 -37.14 8.21 9.93
CA GLY A 291 -37.30 8.09 11.38
C GLY A 291 -36.20 7.32 12.11
N GLN A 292 -35.23 6.71 11.41
CA GLN A 292 -34.11 6.03 12.07
C GLN A 292 -33.12 7.00 12.71
N SER A 293 -32.46 6.53 13.77
CA SER A 293 -31.34 7.24 14.39
C SER A 293 -30.04 6.96 13.64
N VAL A 294 -29.27 8.00 13.35
CA VAL A 294 -27.96 7.93 12.69
C VAL A 294 -26.90 8.49 13.62
N ALA A 295 -25.78 7.79 13.80
CA ALA A 295 -24.62 8.29 14.53
C ALA A 295 -23.49 8.61 13.55
N ILE A 296 -22.85 9.77 13.74
CA ILE A 296 -21.79 10.29 12.87
C ILE A 296 -20.56 10.53 13.72
N PHE A 297 -19.48 9.81 13.41
CA PHE A 297 -18.21 9.90 14.12
C PHE A 297 -17.26 10.83 13.36
N GLY A 298 -16.93 11.96 13.98
CA GLY A 298 -16.15 13.06 13.41
C GLY A 298 -17.05 14.13 12.77
N LEU A 299 -17.00 15.35 13.30
CA LEU A 299 -17.79 16.52 12.88
C LEU A 299 -16.94 17.52 12.08
N GLY A 300 -16.10 17.01 11.17
CA GLY A 300 -15.44 17.81 10.14
C GLY A 300 -16.35 18.04 8.92
N ALA A 301 -15.82 18.62 7.85
CA ALA A 301 -16.59 18.94 6.64
C ALA A 301 -17.35 17.72 6.06
N VAL A 302 -16.73 16.54 6.04
CA VAL A 302 -17.37 15.30 5.57
C VAL A 302 -18.47 14.84 6.53
N GLY A 303 -18.23 14.93 7.84
CA GLY A 303 -19.19 14.53 8.86
C GLY A 303 -20.44 15.40 8.88
N LEU A 304 -20.26 16.72 8.77
CA LEU A 304 -21.38 17.67 8.65
C LEU A 304 -22.17 17.44 7.36
N ALA A 305 -21.49 17.18 6.24
CA ALA A 305 -22.15 16.80 4.99
C ALA A 305 -22.92 15.47 5.10
N ALA A 306 -22.41 14.50 5.87
CA ALA A 306 -23.13 13.27 6.18
C ALA A 306 -24.34 13.53 7.08
N ALA A 307 -24.25 14.44 8.05
CA ALA A 307 -25.37 14.84 8.89
C ALA A 307 -26.48 15.46 8.05
N GLU A 308 -26.10 16.34 7.11
CA GLU A 308 -27.03 16.93 6.17
C GLU A 308 -27.70 15.87 5.27
N GLY A 309 -26.93 14.92 4.75
CA GLY A 309 -27.49 13.83 3.95
C GLY A 309 -28.40 12.89 4.75
N ALA A 310 -28.10 12.64 6.04
CA ALA A 310 -28.98 11.91 6.94
C ALA A 310 -30.30 12.67 7.20
N ARG A 311 -30.23 14.00 7.34
CA ARG A 311 -31.41 14.87 7.46
C ARG A 311 -32.28 14.79 6.21
N ILE A 312 -31.67 14.91 5.03
CA ILE A 312 -32.36 14.80 3.73
C ILE A 312 -33.01 13.42 3.57
N ALA A 313 -32.34 12.34 4.00
CA ALA A 313 -32.89 10.99 4.00
C ALA A 313 -34.07 10.80 5.00
N GLY A 314 -34.33 11.78 5.86
CA GLY A 314 -35.43 11.77 6.83
C GLY A 314 -35.10 11.03 8.13
N ALA A 315 -33.82 10.99 8.53
CA ALA A 315 -33.43 10.45 9.84
C ALA A 315 -34.19 11.16 10.97
N GLY A 316 -34.69 10.40 11.95
CA GLY A 316 -35.46 10.93 13.08
C GLY A 316 -34.58 11.51 14.18
N ARG A 317 -33.33 11.05 14.28
CA ARG A 317 -32.33 11.55 15.23
C ARG A 317 -30.95 11.44 14.62
N ILE A 318 -30.13 12.47 14.76
CA ILE A 318 -28.74 12.48 14.28
C ILE A 318 -27.85 12.76 15.49
N ILE A 319 -26.90 11.87 15.75
CA ILE A 319 -26.01 11.90 16.91
C ILE A 319 -24.60 12.17 16.41
N GLY A 320 -24.11 13.39 16.59
CA GLY A 320 -22.73 13.75 16.31
C GLY A 320 -21.80 13.31 17.45
N VAL A 321 -20.71 12.63 17.12
CA VAL A 321 -19.68 12.18 18.07
C VAL A 321 -18.35 12.75 17.61
N ASP A 322 -17.77 13.65 18.41
CA ASP A 322 -16.44 14.20 18.17
C ASP A 322 -15.66 14.27 19.50
N LEU A 323 -14.33 14.19 19.41
CA LEU A 323 -13.46 14.32 20.57
C LEU A 323 -13.27 15.79 20.97
N ASN A 324 -13.39 16.71 20.02
CA ASN A 324 -13.25 18.13 20.27
C ASN A 324 -14.63 18.74 20.55
N PRO A 325 -14.92 19.17 21.80
CA PRO A 325 -16.22 19.69 22.17
C PRO A 325 -16.60 20.98 21.42
N LYS A 326 -15.62 21.76 20.93
CA LYS A 326 -15.90 22.97 20.15
C LYS A 326 -16.65 22.69 18.85
N ARG A 327 -16.51 21.48 18.30
CA ARG A 327 -17.19 21.07 17.06
C ARG A 327 -18.71 20.95 17.19
N PHE A 328 -19.24 20.93 18.42
CA PHE A 328 -20.69 20.89 18.65
C PHE A 328 -21.35 22.28 18.56
N GLU A 329 -20.57 23.36 18.75
CA GLU A 329 -21.07 24.74 18.71
C GLU A 329 -20.77 25.43 17.37
N GLU A 330 -19.73 25.00 16.66
CA GLU A 330 -19.26 25.58 15.39
C GLU A 330 -19.96 25.00 14.14
N GLY A 331 -20.86 24.02 14.30
CA GLY A 331 -21.47 23.24 13.21
C GLY A 331 -22.90 23.62 12.85
#